data_AF-A0A1I5Y318-F1
#
_entry.id   AF-A0A1I5Y318-F1
#
_cell.length_a   1.000
_cell.length_b   1.000
_cell.length_c   1.000
_cell.angle_alpha   90.00
_cell.angle_beta   90.00
_cell.angle_gamma   90.00
#
_symmetry.space_group_name_H-M   'P 1'
#
loop_
_entity.id
_entity.type
_entity.pdbx_description
1 polymer ?
#
loop_
_entity_poly.entity_id
_entity_poly.type
_entity_poly.pdbx_seq_one_letter_code
_entity_poly.pdbx_strand_id
1 'polypeptide(L)'
;MKVFISGSKSMNKAGKDWSLPESVRAKLDTIMSEEDEVLIGDCWGADARVQEYLNVAKYKKVTVYSSGSHPKIRSNVGQWEEKHFSPNGRTPYVYRIEKDFHMAEDCDYGVAIWDGNSKGTFINMLCLCALKKSCKLYLIHEDRWLSVDSIEDLRGLAGLEGSITDNDIREVLTMCDFSDEMIEYLVSEGAVSPYQLVDIISRAPITLDEKRCLFGRLGKKRNLKFEEFASVEENINRGKDFKKIKHDIREIADLRGERTIWTEFYNRSRALSEAKDFLVGDLDHNLPLFLFSEWYDIDELQLKSSNVGMFVKTGAVEKYIENEEADNDTGEGYYRMEAWDDCDVDWEKPRYDYYFNGGKLCWFEKLRPKKQEHGNTYYMSENREFAAGSLDLDFRTPYKPGDIVLIDCRPFGPPFHAMILEARDQFDCCFPNIVFRYPGTNEWSLTPLKHRWLYKDIGWHTYEPMLSPLYRLRKVNDDEMTEEDAKLLELSSIISGSEEKACKVWENWHSPAGDDILSWEQVLEVFALVTSL
;
A
#
# COMPACT_ATOMS: atom_id res chain seq x y z
N MET A 1 -12.08 26.98 38.33
CA MET A 1 -11.84 26.90 36.86
C MET A 1 -12.14 25.47 36.40
N LYS A 2 -12.10 25.21 35.10
CA LYS A 2 -12.22 23.87 34.49
C LYS A 2 -10.88 23.45 33.93
N VAL A 3 -10.37 22.29 34.34
CA VAL A 3 -9.10 21.74 33.87
C VAL A 3 -9.34 20.53 32.98
N PHE A 4 -8.80 20.56 31.76
CA PHE A 4 -8.76 19.38 30.89
C PHE A 4 -7.51 18.56 31.20
N ILE A 5 -7.70 17.34 31.73
CA ILE A 5 -6.59 16.39 31.95
C ILE A 5 -6.57 15.36 30.82
N SER A 6 -5.42 15.26 30.15
CA SER A 6 -5.18 14.36 29.03
C SER A 6 -3.89 13.59 29.26
N GLY A 7 -3.83 12.32 28.84
CA GLY A 7 -2.55 11.62 28.86
C GLY A 7 -2.45 10.33 28.07
N SER A 8 -1.28 9.72 28.14
CA SER A 8 -0.87 8.63 27.26
C SER A 8 -1.56 7.31 27.61
N LYS A 9 -2.15 6.65 26.59
CA LYS A 9 -2.77 5.32 26.74
C LYS A 9 -1.75 4.20 27.00
N SER A 10 -0.52 4.37 26.53
CA SER A 10 0.57 3.37 26.55
C SER A 10 1.05 2.99 27.94
N MET A 11 0.66 3.74 28.97
CA MET A 11 1.18 3.58 30.34
C MET A 11 0.81 2.26 31.02
N ASN A 12 -0.12 1.47 30.45
CA ASN A 12 -0.48 0.13 30.92
C ASN A 12 0.05 -1.01 30.02
N LYS A 13 0.96 -0.76 29.07
CA LYS A 13 1.50 -1.85 28.23
C LYS A 13 2.60 -2.64 28.97
N ALA A 14 2.37 -3.95 29.12
CA ALA A 14 3.28 -4.98 29.61
C ALA A 14 3.54 -5.05 31.13
N GLY A 15 2.49 -5.27 31.94
CA GLY A 15 2.63 -5.87 33.28
C GLY A 15 3.40 -5.05 34.33
N LYS A 16 3.72 -3.78 34.05
CA LYS A 16 4.24 -2.85 35.05
C LYS A 16 3.09 -2.06 35.65
N ASP A 17 2.96 -2.11 36.98
CA ASP A 17 2.14 -1.18 37.74
C ASP A 17 2.75 0.23 37.62
N TRP A 18 2.38 0.95 36.56
CA TRP A 18 2.69 2.37 36.46
C TRP A 18 1.77 3.15 37.39
N SER A 19 2.36 3.91 38.30
CA SER A 19 1.64 4.83 39.18
C SER A 19 1.95 6.27 38.82
N LEU A 20 1.01 7.19 39.10
CA LEU A 20 1.24 8.62 38.91
C LEU A 20 2.49 9.07 39.69
N PRO A 21 3.46 9.73 39.03
CA PRO A 21 4.61 10.33 39.70
C PRO A 21 4.18 11.32 40.78
N GLU A 22 4.99 11.47 41.82
CA GLU A 22 4.66 12.33 42.97
C GLU A 22 4.44 13.79 42.56
N SER A 23 5.23 14.29 41.61
CA SER A 23 5.07 15.63 41.04
C SER A 23 3.72 15.82 40.33
N VAL A 24 3.20 14.77 39.69
CA VAL A 24 1.85 14.76 39.09
C VAL A 24 0.76 14.71 40.15
N ARG A 25 0.94 13.88 41.19
CA ARG A 25 0.00 13.83 42.33
C ARG A 25 -0.11 15.18 43.04
N ALA A 26 1.03 15.83 43.31
CA ALA A 26 1.05 17.16 43.91
C ALA A 26 0.31 18.21 43.04
N LYS A 27 0.42 18.09 41.70
CA LYS A 27 -0.35 18.95 40.79
C LYS A 27 -1.85 18.65 40.85
N LEU A 28 -2.26 17.39 40.94
CA LEU A 28 -3.66 17.00 41.14
C LEU A 28 -4.19 17.47 42.51
N ASP A 29 -3.40 17.38 43.57
CA ASP A 29 -3.76 17.89 44.90
C ASP A 29 -4.00 19.40 44.87
N THR A 30 -3.18 20.13 44.11
CA THR A 30 -3.37 21.57 43.88
C THR A 30 -4.72 21.84 43.20
N ILE A 31 -5.00 21.14 42.10
CA ILE A 31 -6.29 21.23 41.35
C ILE A 31 -7.48 20.97 42.28
N MET A 32 -7.40 19.95 43.14
CA MET A 32 -8.45 19.63 44.10
C MET A 32 -8.60 20.72 45.17
N SER A 33 -7.50 21.28 45.65
CA SER A 33 -7.50 22.35 46.66
C SER A 33 -8.05 23.68 46.14
N GLU A 34 -7.84 23.96 44.86
CA GLU A 34 -8.42 25.12 44.14
C GLU A 34 -9.89 24.87 43.75
N GLU A 35 -10.40 23.68 44.05
CA GLU A 35 -11.72 23.18 43.70
C GLU A 35 -12.08 23.29 42.20
N ASP A 36 -11.09 23.09 41.34
CA ASP A 36 -11.24 23.10 39.88
C ASP A 36 -12.02 21.88 39.38
N GLU A 37 -12.93 22.07 38.43
CA GLU A 37 -13.64 20.96 37.80
C GLU A 37 -12.74 20.23 36.80
N VAL A 38 -12.55 18.92 36.98
CA VAL A 38 -11.72 18.08 36.12
C VAL A 38 -12.55 17.52 34.97
N LEU A 39 -12.17 17.86 33.73
CA LEU A 39 -12.68 17.24 32.51
C LEU A 39 -11.69 16.16 32.07
N ILE A 40 -12.14 14.92 31.94
CA ILE A 40 -11.25 13.78 31.65
C ILE A 40 -11.90 12.77 30.71
N GLY A 41 -11.08 12.09 29.90
CA GLY A 41 -11.52 11.04 29.00
C GLY A 41 -11.81 9.70 29.71
N ASP A 42 -12.42 8.78 28.97
CA ASP A 42 -12.68 7.41 29.38
C ASP A 42 -11.59 6.41 28.99
N CYS A 43 -10.41 6.86 28.56
CA CYS A 43 -9.39 5.97 28.02
C CYS A 43 -8.66 5.17 29.12
N TRP A 44 -8.03 4.07 28.71
CA TRP A 44 -7.06 3.39 29.58
C TRP A 44 -5.76 4.22 29.69
N GLY A 45 -4.91 3.89 30.67
CA GLY A 45 -3.63 4.57 30.86
C GLY A 45 -3.76 5.78 31.78
N ALA A 46 -3.28 6.96 31.35
CA ALA A 46 -3.28 8.18 32.18
C ALA A 46 -4.66 8.51 32.75
N ASP A 47 -5.67 8.51 31.88
CA ASP A 47 -7.03 8.89 32.24
C ASP A 47 -7.54 8.02 33.39
N ALA A 48 -7.44 6.70 33.26
CA ALA A 48 -7.82 5.75 34.30
C ALA A 48 -7.06 5.96 35.62
N ARG A 49 -5.74 6.22 35.59
CA ARG A 49 -4.94 6.44 36.81
C ARG A 49 -5.27 7.75 37.52
N VAL A 50 -5.54 8.81 36.75
CA VAL A 50 -6.03 10.08 37.30
C VAL A 50 -7.42 9.88 37.90
N GLN A 51 -8.32 9.18 37.22
CA GLN A 51 -9.63 8.81 37.77
C GLN A 51 -9.46 8.01 39.09
N GLU A 52 -8.62 6.98 39.14
CA GLU A 52 -8.33 6.22 40.37
C GLU A 52 -7.89 7.14 41.52
N TYR A 53 -6.95 8.04 41.26
CA TYR A 53 -6.44 8.98 42.26
C TYR A 53 -7.53 9.92 42.79
N LEU A 54 -8.30 10.53 41.89
CA LEU A 54 -9.40 11.44 42.24
C LEU A 54 -10.51 10.72 43.02
N ASN A 55 -10.81 9.46 42.67
CA ASN A 55 -11.79 8.65 43.38
C ASN A 55 -11.35 8.31 44.81
N VAL A 56 -10.06 7.94 44.99
CA VAL A 56 -9.49 7.69 46.33
C VAL A 56 -9.53 8.95 47.19
N ALA A 57 -9.23 10.12 46.60
CA ALA A 57 -9.37 11.42 47.25
C ALA A 57 -10.84 11.85 47.46
N LYS A 58 -11.82 11.07 46.97
CA LYS A 58 -13.26 11.35 47.01
C LYS A 58 -13.64 12.68 46.35
N TYR A 59 -12.86 13.14 45.37
CA TYR A 59 -13.11 14.38 44.66
C TYR A 59 -14.38 14.26 43.79
N LYS A 60 -15.25 15.26 43.83
CA LYS A 60 -16.58 15.20 43.21
C LYS A 60 -16.75 16.05 41.95
N LYS A 61 -15.94 17.09 41.78
CA LYS A 61 -16.01 17.98 40.61
C LYS A 61 -15.24 17.37 39.43
N VAL A 62 -15.75 16.27 38.89
CA VAL A 62 -15.18 15.57 37.74
C VAL A 62 -16.30 15.30 36.74
N THR A 63 -16.01 15.47 35.45
CA THR A 63 -16.91 15.14 34.35
C THR A 63 -16.16 14.25 33.37
N VAL A 64 -16.68 13.05 33.10
CA VAL A 64 -16.04 12.08 32.20
C VAL A 64 -16.64 12.19 30.80
N TYR A 65 -15.79 12.43 29.81
CA TYR A 65 -16.19 12.56 28.42
C TYR A 65 -15.88 11.26 27.69
N SER A 66 -16.81 10.82 26.84
CA SER A 66 -16.65 9.64 26.00
C SER A 66 -17.12 9.92 24.56
N SER A 67 -16.50 9.22 23.61
CA SER A 67 -16.94 9.19 22.21
C SER A 67 -16.62 7.85 21.57
N GLY A 68 -17.42 7.49 20.57
CA GLY A 68 -17.26 6.27 19.79
C GLY A 68 -18.57 5.52 19.58
N SER A 69 -18.49 4.39 18.88
CA SER A 69 -19.65 3.53 18.59
C SER A 69 -20.01 2.58 19.74
N HIS A 70 -19.21 2.53 20.81
CA HIS A 70 -19.51 1.67 21.95
C HIS A 70 -20.61 2.29 22.83
N PRO A 71 -21.65 1.52 23.19
CA PRO A 71 -22.77 2.02 23.97
C PRO A 71 -22.45 2.26 25.45
N LYS A 72 -21.26 1.86 25.92
CA LYS A 72 -20.82 2.00 27.32
C LYS A 72 -19.48 2.70 27.40
N ILE A 73 -19.35 3.59 28.38
CA ILE A 73 -18.09 4.23 28.75
C ILE A 73 -17.07 3.17 29.18
N ARG A 74 -15.80 3.33 28.78
CA ARG A 74 -14.78 2.33 29.13
C ARG A 74 -14.30 2.46 30.58
N SER A 75 -14.21 3.69 31.08
CA SER A 75 -13.76 4.00 32.44
C SER A 75 -14.51 5.20 33.01
N ASN A 76 -15.16 4.98 34.16
CA ASN A 76 -15.68 6.02 35.06
C ASN A 76 -15.58 5.51 36.50
N VAL A 77 -14.36 5.54 37.07
CA VAL A 77 -14.04 4.87 38.34
C VAL A 77 -14.84 5.43 39.53
N GLY A 78 -15.09 6.74 39.55
CA GLY A 78 -15.78 7.42 40.65
C GLY A 78 -17.29 7.62 40.44
N GLN A 79 -17.86 7.08 39.36
CA GLN A 79 -19.28 7.24 39.00
C GLN A 79 -19.69 8.73 38.90
N TRP A 80 -18.85 9.53 38.24
CA TRP A 80 -19.10 10.95 38.03
C TRP A 80 -20.06 11.21 36.87
N GLU A 81 -20.43 12.48 36.67
CA GLU A 81 -21.22 12.92 35.53
C GLU A 81 -20.53 12.52 34.20
N GLU A 82 -21.34 12.08 33.23
CA GLU A 82 -20.86 11.63 31.93
C GLU A 82 -21.39 12.50 30.80
N LYS A 83 -20.53 12.81 29.83
CA LYS A 83 -20.93 13.42 28.56
C LYS A 83 -20.54 12.52 27.40
N HIS A 84 -21.53 12.19 26.57
CA HIS A 84 -21.41 11.24 25.46
C HIS A 84 -21.52 11.97 24.12
N PHE A 85 -20.55 11.76 23.25
CA PHE A 85 -20.52 12.36 21.91
C PHE A 85 -20.52 11.28 20.83
N SER A 86 -21.29 11.52 19.77
CA SER A 86 -21.32 10.61 18.62
C SER A 86 -20.02 10.73 17.81
N PRO A 87 -19.46 9.61 17.33
CA PRO A 87 -18.29 9.65 16.47
C PRO A 87 -18.65 10.31 15.13
N ASN A 88 -17.71 11.09 14.57
CA ASN A 88 -17.85 11.69 13.25
C ASN A 88 -16.67 11.27 12.37
N GLY A 89 -16.58 9.97 12.06
CA GLY A 89 -15.36 9.40 11.51
C GLY A 89 -15.53 8.10 10.73
N ARG A 90 -14.45 7.61 10.13
CA ARG A 90 -14.34 6.24 9.59
C ARG A 90 -13.27 5.43 10.31
N THR A 91 -12.26 6.09 10.86
CA THR A 91 -11.19 5.43 11.58
C THR A 91 -11.53 5.28 13.06
N PRO A 92 -11.06 4.21 13.72
CA PRO A 92 -11.16 4.08 15.18
C PRO A 92 -10.55 5.25 15.94
N TYR A 93 -9.63 5.98 15.31
CA TYR A 93 -8.99 7.14 15.89
C TYR A 93 -9.94 8.34 15.96
N VAL A 94 -10.58 8.72 14.85
CA VAL A 94 -11.55 9.82 14.83
C VAL A 94 -12.78 9.52 15.69
N TYR A 95 -13.12 8.26 15.89
CA TYR A 95 -14.15 7.88 16.88
C TYR A 95 -13.86 8.38 18.29
N ARG A 96 -12.59 8.64 18.63
CA ARG A 96 -12.17 9.05 19.97
C ARG A 96 -11.84 10.53 20.09
N ILE A 97 -11.63 11.25 19.00
CA ILE A 97 -11.17 12.65 19.06
C ILE A 97 -12.32 13.64 19.33
N GLU A 98 -13.57 13.26 19.03
CA GLU A 98 -14.73 14.15 19.23
C GLU A 98 -14.89 14.57 20.69
N LYS A 99 -14.76 13.64 21.63
CA LYS A 99 -14.81 13.97 23.05
C LYS A 99 -13.70 14.95 23.46
N ASP A 100 -12.54 14.83 22.82
CA ASP A 100 -11.35 15.63 23.16
C ASP A 100 -11.52 17.08 22.68
N PHE A 101 -12.16 17.29 21.51
CA PHE A 101 -12.56 18.62 21.06
C PHE A 101 -13.51 19.31 22.04
N HIS A 102 -14.52 18.59 22.54
CA HIS A 102 -15.45 19.15 23.51
C HIS A 102 -14.78 19.44 24.86
N MET A 103 -13.88 18.58 25.34
CA MET A 103 -13.09 18.88 26.55
C MET A 103 -12.20 20.12 26.37
N ALA A 104 -11.56 20.27 25.20
CA ALA A 104 -10.75 21.44 24.89
C ALA A 104 -11.58 22.73 24.80
N GLU A 105 -12.80 22.68 24.26
CA GLU A 105 -13.73 23.82 24.22
C GLU A 105 -14.25 24.19 25.62
N ASP A 106 -14.59 23.19 26.44
CA ASP A 106 -15.24 23.38 27.74
C ASP A 106 -14.28 23.78 28.87
N CYS A 107 -12.97 23.53 28.75
CA CYS A 107 -12.00 23.83 29.81
C CYS A 107 -11.53 25.29 29.82
N ASP A 108 -10.90 25.73 30.91
CA ASP A 108 -10.19 27.01 30.99
C ASP A 108 -8.68 26.83 30.72
N TYR A 109 -8.10 25.70 31.13
CA TYR A 109 -6.68 25.34 30.91
C TYR A 109 -6.49 23.82 30.87
N GLY A 110 -5.30 23.37 30.46
CA GLY A 110 -4.98 21.94 30.33
C GLY A 110 -3.84 21.44 31.23
N VAL A 111 -3.86 20.13 31.49
CA VAL A 111 -2.73 19.36 32.02
C VAL A 111 -2.54 18.12 31.16
N ALA A 112 -1.35 17.96 30.58
CA ALA A 112 -0.99 16.83 29.72
C ALA A 112 0.06 15.94 30.39
N ILE A 113 -0.21 14.64 30.51
CA ILE A 113 0.71 13.63 31.05
C ILE A 113 1.19 12.75 29.89
N TRP A 114 2.40 13.00 29.40
CA TRP A 114 2.82 12.55 28.07
C TRP A 114 4.10 11.73 28.04
N ASP A 115 4.09 10.67 27.23
CA ASP A 115 5.21 9.74 27.02
C ASP A 115 6.03 10.08 25.75
N GLY A 116 5.75 11.21 25.11
CA GLY A 116 6.36 11.60 23.83
C GLY A 116 5.73 10.95 22.58
N ASN A 117 4.92 9.90 22.76
CA ASN A 117 4.43 9.04 21.67
C ASN A 117 2.92 9.17 21.43
N SER A 118 2.13 9.43 22.47
CA SER A 118 0.67 9.51 22.35
C SER A 118 0.23 10.65 21.41
N LYS A 119 -0.27 10.27 20.22
CA LYS A 119 -0.81 11.19 19.21
C LYS A 119 -1.97 12.01 19.78
N GLY A 120 -2.93 11.35 20.45
CA GLY A 120 -4.09 12.01 21.04
C GLY A 120 -3.72 13.08 22.07
N THR A 121 -2.78 12.77 22.97
CA THR A 121 -2.33 13.75 23.97
C THR A 121 -1.67 14.97 23.33
N PHE A 122 -0.90 14.77 22.26
CA PHE A 122 -0.30 15.88 21.50
C PHE A 122 -1.36 16.76 20.83
N ILE A 123 -2.38 16.17 20.21
CA ILE A 123 -3.46 16.92 19.55
C ILE A 123 -4.34 17.65 20.55
N ASN A 124 -4.53 17.10 21.74
CA ASN A 124 -5.23 17.78 22.82
C ASN A 124 -4.50 19.09 23.18
N MET A 125 -3.16 19.07 23.23
CA MET A 125 -2.37 20.30 23.39
C MET A 125 -2.50 21.24 22.19
N LEU A 126 -2.48 20.72 20.95
CA LEU A 126 -2.73 21.55 19.74
C LEU A 126 -4.09 22.27 19.82
N CYS A 127 -5.14 21.56 20.25
CA CYS A 127 -6.48 22.12 20.38
C CYS A 127 -6.52 23.26 21.42
N LEU A 128 -5.82 23.08 22.55
CA LEU A 128 -5.70 24.13 23.58
C LEU A 128 -4.96 25.36 23.04
N CYS A 129 -3.84 25.17 22.34
CA CYS A 129 -3.11 26.27 21.70
C CYS A 129 -3.98 27.02 20.67
N ALA A 130 -4.72 26.29 19.82
CA ALA A 130 -5.64 26.88 18.85
C ALA A 130 -6.76 27.70 19.51
N LEU A 131 -7.19 27.30 20.72
CA LEU A 131 -8.16 28.02 21.54
C LEU A 131 -7.53 29.08 22.46
N LYS A 132 -6.20 29.29 22.37
CA LYS A 132 -5.43 30.23 23.22
C LYS A 132 -5.54 29.92 24.71
N LYS A 133 -5.56 28.64 25.07
CA LYS A 133 -5.61 28.14 26.46
C LYS A 133 -4.25 27.54 26.82
N SER A 134 -3.75 27.86 28.00
CA SER A 134 -2.46 27.36 28.49
C SER A 134 -2.56 25.89 28.91
N CYS A 135 -1.45 25.16 28.78
CA CYS A 135 -1.34 23.76 29.18
C CYS A 135 -0.05 23.51 29.97
N LYS A 136 -0.16 22.79 31.08
CA LYS A 136 1.00 22.25 31.81
C LYS A 136 1.28 20.83 31.32
N LEU A 137 2.42 20.65 30.66
CA LEU A 137 2.86 19.37 30.14
C LEU A 137 3.84 18.72 31.11
N TYR A 138 3.58 17.48 31.50
CA TYR A 138 4.51 16.61 32.22
C TYR A 138 5.07 15.55 31.28
N LEU A 139 6.39 15.55 31.09
CA LEU A 139 7.14 14.59 30.30
C LEU A 139 7.59 13.43 31.18
N ILE A 140 6.95 12.27 30.99
CA ILE A 140 7.12 11.11 31.87
C ILE A 140 8.56 10.61 31.89
N HIS A 141 9.23 10.57 30.73
CA HIS A 141 10.58 10.02 30.62
C HIS A 141 11.67 10.97 31.14
N GLU A 142 11.33 12.24 31.33
CA GLU A 142 12.25 13.28 31.80
C GLU A 142 11.96 13.72 33.25
N ASP A 143 10.85 13.25 33.83
CA ASP A 143 10.29 13.74 35.10
C ASP A 143 10.27 15.28 35.15
N ARG A 144 9.78 15.90 34.07
CA ARG A 144 9.91 17.34 33.85
C ARG A 144 8.60 17.99 33.46
N TRP A 145 8.35 19.16 34.04
CA TRP A 145 7.25 20.03 33.67
C TRP A 145 7.65 21.09 32.64
N LEU A 146 6.74 21.34 31.70
CA LEU A 146 6.81 22.38 30.69
C LEU A 146 5.50 23.21 30.71
N SER A 147 5.60 24.48 30.34
CA SER A 147 4.43 25.25 29.90
C SER A 147 4.31 25.13 28.39
N VAL A 148 3.09 24.97 27.92
CA VAL A 148 2.71 25.05 26.51
C VAL A 148 1.66 26.14 26.43
N ASP A 149 2.07 27.32 26.00
CA ASP A 149 1.25 28.54 25.96
C ASP A 149 0.94 28.95 24.51
N SER A 150 1.73 28.50 23.54
CA SER A 150 1.48 28.73 22.12
C SER A 150 1.82 27.53 21.23
N ILE A 151 1.53 27.63 19.93
CA ILE A 151 1.81 26.58 18.95
C ILE A 151 3.33 26.35 18.80
N GLU A 152 4.15 27.40 18.97
CA GLU A 152 5.61 27.33 18.87
C GLU A 152 6.23 26.36 19.89
N ASP A 153 5.64 26.27 21.10
CA ASP A 153 6.09 25.36 22.16
C ASP A 153 5.93 23.88 21.76
N LEU A 154 5.03 23.59 20.82
CA LEU A 154 4.74 22.24 20.34
C LEU A 154 5.61 21.82 19.15
N ARG A 155 6.32 22.74 18.48
CA ARG A 155 7.09 22.44 17.27
C ARG A 155 8.12 21.33 17.51
N GLY A 156 8.88 21.43 18.60
CA GLY A 156 9.89 20.43 18.96
C GLY A 156 9.31 19.07 19.37
N LEU A 157 8.01 19.02 19.69
CA LEU A 157 7.31 17.82 20.17
C LEU A 157 6.55 17.08 19.06
N ALA A 158 6.28 17.75 17.94
CA ALA A 158 5.64 17.17 16.75
C ALA A 158 6.49 16.05 16.12
N GLY A 159 7.81 16.17 16.21
CA GLY A 159 8.76 15.30 15.51
C GLY A 159 8.97 15.73 14.05
N LEU A 160 9.66 14.90 13.27
CA LEU A 160 9.88 15.13 11.84
C LEU A 160 8.70 14.62 11.00
N GLU A 161 8.56 15.15 9.79
CA GLU A 161 7.65 14.60 8.80
C GLU A 161 7.93 13.10 8.58
N GLY A 162 6.87 12.32 8.43
CA GLY A 162 7.04 10.92 8.03
C GLY A 162 7.62 10.87 6.62
N SER A 163 8.61 10.01 6.40
CA SER A 163 9.21 9.83 5.08
C SER A 163 9.42 8.35 4.78
N ILE A 164 9.39 8.06 3.48
CA ILE A 164 9.86 6.78 2.93
C ILE A 164 11.33 7.00 2.55
N THR A 165 12.21 6.18 3.10
CA THR A 165 13.66 6.29 2.88
C THR A 165 14.11 5.37 1.76
N ASP A 166 15.30 5.61 1.22
CA ASP A 166 15.95 4.73 0.24
C ASP A 166 16.09 3.28 0.74
N ASN A 167 16.30 3.09 2.05
CA ASN A 167 16.33 1.75 2.64
C ASN A 167 14.95 1.08 2.64
N ASP A 168 13.87 1.86 2.82
CA ASP A 168 12.51 1.35 2.71
C ASP A 168 12.18 0.97 1.25
N ILE A 169 12.63 1.77 0.27
CA ILE A 169 12.50 1.47 -1.16
C ILE A 169 13.26 0.18 -1.49
N ARG A 170 14.54 0.09 -1.11
CA ARG A 170 15.39 -1.09 -1.34
C ARG A 170 14.75 -2.37 -0.79
N GLU A 171 14.23 -2.30 0.43
CA GLU A 171 13.57 -3.45 1.05
C GLU A 171 12.30 -3.87 0.30
N VAL A 172 11.47 -2.91 -0.13
CA VAL A 172 10.29 -3.21 -0.95
C VAL A 172 10.69 -3.89 -2.26
N LEU A 173 11.66 -3.32 -2.99
CA LEU A 173 12.11 -3.87 -4.27
C LEU A 173 12.68 -5.28 -4.10
N THR A 174 13.53 -5.50 -3.08
CA THR A 174 14.09 -6.82 -2.74
C THR A 174 12.97 -7.83 -2.47
N MET A 175 11.99 -7.46 -1.66
CA MET A 175 10.87 -8.35 -1.37
C MET A 175 9.98 -8.61 -2.58
N CYS A 176 9.90 -7.66 -3.52
CA CYS A 176 9.09 -7.76 -4.73
C CYS A 176 9.84 -8.41 -5.90
N ASP A 177 10.94 -9.13 -5.64
CA ASP A 177 11.65 -9.97 -6.60
C ASP A 177 12.51 -9.22 -7.65
N PHE A 178 12.78 -7.93 -7.41
CA PHE A 178 13.68 -7.13 -8.25
C PHE A 178 15.11 -7.66 -8.22
N SER A 179 15.79 -7.61 -9.37
CA SER A 179 17.21 -7.92 -9.46
C SER A 179 18.06 -6.88 -8.73
N ASP A 180 19.21 -7.30 -8.19
CA ASP A 180 20.14 -6.40 -7.50
C ASP A 180 20.57 -5.22 -8.39
N GLU A 181 20.78 -5.45 -9.69
CA GLU A 181 21.13 -4.40 -10.66
C GLU A 181 20.02 -3.34 -10.79
N MET A 182 18.76 -3.77 -10.88
CA MET A 182 17.60 -2.87 -10.89
C MET A 182 17.47 -2.12 -9.57
N ILE A 183 17.64 -2.80 -8.43
CA ILE A 183 17.54 -2.19 -7.10
C ILE A 183 18.57 -1.08 -6.94
N GLU A 184 19.84 -1.35 -7.25
CA GLU A 184 20.91 -0.36 -7.12
C GLU A 184 20.63 0.86 -8.00
N TYR A 185 20.26 0.65 -9.26
CA TYR A 185 19.95 1.73 -10.20
C TYR A 185 18.77 2.59 -9.73
N LEU A 186 17.65 1.95 -9.38
CA LEU A 186 16.42 2.65 -9.02
C LEU A 186 16.60 3.50 -7.75
N VAL A 187 17.39 3.01 -6.79
CA VAL A 187 17.70 3.71 -5.55
C VAL A 187 18.72 4.83 -5.80
N SER A 188 19.82 4.57 -6.52
CA SER A 188 20.87 5.57 -6.74
C SER A 188 20.41 6.77 -7.57
N GLU A 189 19.53 6.51 -8.55
CA GLU A 189 19.00 7.55 -9.46
C GLU A 189 17.74 8.24 -8.91
N GLY A 190 17.24 7.84 -7.73
CA GLY A 190 15.97 8.32 -7.20
C GLY A 190 14.81 8.10 -8.18
N ALA A 191 14.85 7.00 -8.96
CA ALA A 191 13.94 6.77 -10.07
C ALA A 191 12.57 6.23 -9.65
N VAL A 192 12.42 5.84 -8.38
CA VAL A 192 11.16 5.34 -7.80
C VAL A 192 10.63 6.33 -6.79
N SER A 193 9.46 6.90 -7.10
CA SER A 193 8.70 7.71 -6.16
C SER A 193 8.00 6.81 -5.13
N PRO A 194 7.70 7.34 -3.92
CA PRO A 194 6.88 6.61 -2.95
C PRO A 194 5.53 6.15 -3.50
N TYR A 195 4.92 6.90 -4.44
CA TYR A 195 3.66 6.52 -5.07
C TYR A 195 3.79 5.28 -5.94
N GLN A 196 4.90 5.10 -6.65
CA GLN A 196 5.15 3.88 -7.44
C GLN A 196 5.30 2.64 -6.56
N LEU A 197 5.76 2.77 -5.30
CA LEU A 197 5.79 1.63 -4.36
C LEU A 197 4.39 1.05 -4.13
N VAL A 198 3.34 1.87 -4.22
CA VAL A 198 1.96 1.42 -4.07
C VAL A 198 1.62 0.40 -5.15
N ASP A 199 1.94 0.69 -6.40
CA ASP A 199 1.68 -0.21 -7.54
C ASP A 199 2.64 -1.41 -7.55
N ILE A 200 3.92 -1.19 -7.25
CA ILE A 200 4.93 -2.27 -7.09
C ILE A 200 4.44 -3.30 -6.08
N ILE A 201 4.06 -2.88 -4.87
CA ILE A 201 3.58 -3.81 -3.84
C ILE A 201 2.29 -4.48 -4.27
N SER A 202 1.37 -3.75 -4.91
CA SER A 202 0.05 -4.29 -5.26
C SER A 202 0.12 -5.39 -6.32
N ARG A 203 1.10 -5.32 -7.23
CA ARG A 203 1.18 -6.22 -8.41
C ARG A 203 2.35 -7.19 -8.34
N ALA A 204 3.21 -7.08 -7.33
CA ALA A 204 4.34 -7.98 -7.10
C ALA A 204 3.95 -9.46 -6.99
N PRO A 205 4.84 -10.39 -7.37
CA PRO A 205 4.65 -11.83 -7.29
C PRO A 205 4.83 -12.40 -5.87
N ILE A 206 4.36 -11.66 -4.87
CA ILE A 206 4.39 -12.04 -3.44
C ILE A 206 2.98 -12.30 -2.92
N THR A 207 2.88 -12.99 -1.78
CA THR A 207 1.59 -13.33 -1.18
C THR A 207 0.80 -12.11 -0.72
N LEU A 208 -0.53 -12.24 -0.62
CA LEU A 208 -1.39 -11.19 -0.06
C LEU A 208 -1.00 -10.82 1.39
N ASP A 209 -0.41 -11.74 2.16
CA ASP A 209 0.09 -11.46 3.50
C ASP A 209 1.38 -10.63 3.53
N GLU A 210 2.30 -10.90 2.62
CA GLU A 210 3.52 -10.10 2.45
C GLU A 210 3.17 -8.68 1.99
N LYS A 211 2.23 -8.53 1.05
CA LYS A 211 1.69 -7.22 0.64
C LYS A 211 1.12 -6.44 1.84
N ARG A 212 0.31 -7.10 2.67
CA ARG A 212 -0.26 -6.51 3.89
C ARG A 212 0.83 -6.09 4.88
N CYS A 213 1.87 -6.91 5.03
CA CYS A 213 3.02 -6.59 5.86
C CYS A 213 3.73 -5.32 5.38
N LEU A 214 4.04 -5.24 4.07
CA LEU A 214 4.68 -4.06 3.47
C LEU A 214 3.85 -2.80 3.67
N PHE A 215 2.56 -2.81 3.30
CA PHE A 215 1.68 -1.65 3.51
C PHE A 215 1.58 -1.25 4.99
N GLY A 216 1.50 -2.22 5.89
CA GLY A 216 1.47 -1.97 7.33
C GLY A 216 2.77 -1.38 7.87
N ARG A 217 3.92 -1.79 7.34
CA ARG A 217 5.24 -1.25 7.73
C ARG A 217 5.43 0.18 7.22
N LEU A 218 5.17 0.42 5.94
CA LEU A 218 5.28 1.76 5.34
C LEU A 218 4.27 2.71 5.99
N GLY A 219 3.03 2.29 6.19
CA GLY A 219 2.01 3.09 6.87
C GLY A 219 2.37 3.51 8.31
N LYS A 220 3.22 2.75 9.01
CA LYS A 220 3.71 3.13 10.35
C LYS A 220 4.72 4.29 10.33
N LYS A 221 5.33 4.59 9.19
CA LYS A 221 6.24 5.75 9.02
C LYS A 221 5.51 7.08 9.05
N ARG A 222 4.18 7.08 8.82
CA ARG A 222 3.33 8.26 8.94
C ARG A 222 3.41 8.90 10.33
N ASN A 223 3.86 10.14 10.39
CA ASN A 223 3.82 10.94 11.60
C ASN A 223 2.60 11.87 11.65
N LEU A 224 1.49 11.35 12.18
CA LEU A 224 0.24 12.11 12.34
C LEU A 224 0.42 13.40 13.18
N LYS A 225 1.30 13.39 14.20
CA LYS A 225 1.55 14.58 15.03
C LYS A 225 2.10 15.74 14.18
N PHE A 226 3.00 15.42 13.25
CA PHE A 226 3.58 16.42 12.35
C PHE A 226 2.53 16.99 11.40
N GLU A 227 1.72 16.14 10.76
CA GLU A 227 0.69 16.58 9.80
C GLU A 227 -0.35 17.49 10.46
N GLU A 228 -0.85 17.12 11.64
CA GLU A 228 -1.81 17.95 12.37
C GLU A 228 -1.17 19.23 12.92
N PHE A 229 0.09 19.17 13.38
CA PHE A 229 0.82 20.38 13.78
C PHE A 229 0.92 21.38 12.62
N ALA A 230 1.38 20.92 11.45
CA ALA A 230 1.54 21.77 10.27
C ALA A 230 0.20 22.38 9.83
N SER A 231 -0.87 21.58 9.80
CA SER A 231 -2.21 22.05 9.46
C SER A 231 -2.77 23.07 10.48
N VAL A 232 -2.60 22.82 11.77
CA VAL A 232 -3.07 23.73 12.83
C VAL A 232 -2.29 25.04 12.80
N GLU A 233 -0.96 24.98 12.64
CA GLU A 233 -0.09 26.15 12.51
C GLU A 233 -0.50 27.03 11.32
N GLU A 234 -0.70 26.43 10.15
CA GLU A 234 -1.15 27.16 8.95
C GLU A 234 -2.51 27.83 9.16
N ASN A 235 -3.46 27.10 9.77
CA ASN A 235 -4.80 27.61 10.06
C ASN A 235 -4.78 28.78 11.07
N ILE A 236 -3.97 28.69 12.13
CA ILE A 236 -3.78 29.78 13.11
C ILE A 236 -3.19 31.01 12.41
N ASN A 237 -2.15 30.83 11.60
CA ASN A 237 -1.51 31.92 10.85
C ASN A 237 -2.46 32.61 9.86
N ARG A 238 -3.41 31.87 9.30
CA ARG A 238 -4.47 32.38 8.42
C ARG A 238 -5.70 32.93 9.17
N GLY A 239 -5.69 32.94 10.50
CA GLY A 239 -6.80 33.41 11.32
C GLY A 239 -8.08 32.59 11.16
N LYS A 240 -7.97 31.29 10.85
CA LYS A 240 -9.11 30.39 10.75
C LYS A 240 -9.71 30.10 12.13
N ASP A 241 -11.03 29.88 12.17
CA ASP A 241 -11.71 29.54 13.41
C ASP A 241 -11.44 28.10 13.85
N PHE A 242 -11.74 27.79 15.11
CA PHE A 242 -11.55 26.46 15.66
C PHE A 242 -12.44 25.40 14.98
N LYS A 243 -13.56 25.80 14.36
CA LYS A 243 -14.44 24.88 13.63
C LYS A 243 -13.74 24.33 12.39
N LYS A 244 -13.03 25.18 11.64
CA LYS A 244 -12.18 24.76 10.50
C LYS A 244 -11.01 23.91 10.97
N ILE A 245 -10.34 24.30 12.05
CA ILE A 245 -9.23 23.50 12.63
C ILE A 245 -9.70 22.09 13.00
N LYS A 246 -10.83 21.95 13.71
CA LYS A 246 -11.41 20.64 14.02
C LYS A 246 -11.75 19.83 12.78
N HIS A 247 -12.23 20.48 11.72
CA HIS A 247 -12.53 19.80 10.47
C HIS A 247 -11.26 19.24 9.82
N ASP A 248 -10.18 20.02 9.75
CA ASP A 248 -8.92 19.59 9.13
C ASP A 248 -8.24 18.47 9.93
N ILE A 249 -8.22 18.59 11.27
CA ILE A 249 -7.74 17.51 12.15
C ILE A 249 -8.53 16.22 11.89
N ARG A 250 -9.86 16.29 11.76
CA ARG A 250 -10.67 15.10 11.44
C ARG A 250 -10.30 14.53 10.08
N GLU A 251 -10.20 15.35 9.04
CA GLU A 251 -9.89 14.89 7.70
C GLU A 251 -8.53 14.19 7.64
N ILE A 252 -7.49 14.82 8.21
CA ILE A 252 -6.14 14.24 8.29
C ILE A 252 -6.18 12.92 9.06
N ALA A 253 -6.78 12.91 10.25
CA ALA A 253 -6.83 11.72 11.09
C ALA A 253 -7.63 10.57 10.46
N ASP A 254 -8.66 10.88 9.66
CA ASP A 254 -9.45 9.90 8.92
C ASP A 254 -8.91 9.52 7.55
N LEU A 255 -7.80 10.13 7.11
CA LEU A 255 -7.26 9.95 5.76
C LEU A 255 -8.30 10.34 4.68
N ARG A 256 -9.04 11.42 4.95
CA ARG A 256 -9.93 12.11 3.99
C ARG A 256 -9.24 13.39 3.49
N GLY A 257 -9.65 13.86 2.32
CA GLY A 257 -9.14 15.11 1.75
C GLY A 257 -8.09 14.87 0.66
N GLU A 258 -6.97 15.57 0.76
CA GLU A 258 -5.92 15.55 -0.28
C GLU A 258 -5.29 14.17 -0.45
N ARG A 259 -4.97 13.85 -1.71
CA ARG A 259 -4.27 12.62 -2.07
C ARG A 259 -2.83 12.71 -1.59
N THR A 260 -2.51 11.94 -0.55
CA THR A 260 -1.15 11.76 -0.03
C THR A 260 -0.71 10.32 -0.15
N ILE A 261 0.59 10.07 -0.08
CA ILE A 261 1.13 8.70 -0.08
C ILE A 261 0.52 7.83 1.05
N TRP A 262 0.24 8.43 2.21
CA TRP A 262 -0.37 7.73 3.34
C TRP A 262 -1.82 7.32 3.05
N THR A 263 -2.58 8.17 2.35
CA THR A 263 -3.93 7.82 1.91
C THR A 263 -3.92 6.68 0.91
N GLU A 264 -2.93 6.64 0.00
CA GLU A 264 -2.79 5.55 -0.98
C GLU A 264 -2.46 4.22 -0.29
N PHE A 265 -1.49 4.20 0.64
CA PHE A 265 -1.17 2.99 1.41
C PHE A 265 -2.36 2.49 2.23
N TYR A 266 -3.13 3.39 2.85
CA TYR A 266 -4.33 3.03 3.59
C TYR A 266 -5.41 2.44 2.67
N ASN A 267 -5.66 3.08 1.52
CA ASN A 267 -6.66 2.63 0.56
C ASN A 267 -6.32 1.24 -0.01
N ARG A 268 -5.06 1.00 -0.38
CA ARG A 268 -4.59 -0.34 -0.82
C ARG A 268 -4.69 -1.38 0.27
N SER A 269 -4.26 -1.05 1.49
CA SER A 269 -4.34 -1.95 2.64
C SER A 269 -5.80 -2.33 2.97
N ARG A 270 -6.73 -1.37 2.83
CA ARG A 270 -8.16 -1.62 3.00
C ARG A 270 -8.72 -2.53 1.90
N ALA A 271 -8.43 -2.24 0.63
CA ALA A 271 -8.87 -3.09 -0.49
C ALA A 271 -8.36 -4.54 -0.36
N LEU A 272 -7.11 -4.70 0.06
CA LEU A 272 -6.50 -5.99 0.37
C LEU A 272 -7.20 -6.70 1.54
N SER A 273 -7.54 -5.96 2.60
CA SER A 273 -8.27 -6.51 3.75
C SER A 273 -9.69 -6.94 3.35
N GLU A 274 -10.41 -6.12 2.59
CA GLU A 274 -11.73 -6.45 2.04
C GLU A 274 -11.69 -7.74 1.21
N ALA A 275 -10.69 -7.91 0.34
CA ALA A 275 -10.53 -9.12 -0.47
C ALA A 275 -10.20 -10.36 0.38
N LYS A 276 -9.44 -10.21 1.47
CA LYS A 276 -9.14 -11.32 2.38
C LYS A 276 -10.33 -11.67 3.28
N ASP A 277 -11.02 -10.66 3.79
CA ASP A 277 -12.19 -10.84 4.63
C ASP A 277 -13.33 -11.51 3.84
N PHE A 278 -13.45 -11.20 2.54
CA PHE A 278 -14.36 -11.91 1.64
C PHE A 278 -14.10 -13.43 1.66
N LEU A 279 -12.85 -13.89 1.50
CA LEU A 279 -12.50 -15.33 1.52
C LEU A 279 -12.81 -16.04 2.83
N VAL A 280 -12.79 -15.33 3.96
CA VAL A 280 -13.14 -15.90 5.27
C VAL A 280 -14.64 -16.21 5.34
N GLY A 281 -15.46 -15.43 4.65
CA GLY A 281 -16.91 -15.51 4.72
C GLY A 281 -17.46 -15.07 6.08
N ASP A 282 -18.78 -15.20 6.25
CA ASP A 282 -19.42 -15.06 7.56
C ASP A 282 -19.36 -16.39 8.33
N LEU A 283 -19.43 -16.34 9.68
CA LEU A 283 -19.22 -17.48 10.59
C LEU A 283 -20.04 -18.75 10.28
N ASP A 284 -21.12 -18.62 9.49
CA ASP A 284 -22.06 -19.70 9.17
C ASP A 284 -22.08 -20.10 7.67
N HIS A 285 -21.29 -19.46 6.79
CA HIS A 285 -21.40 -19.62 5.32
C HIS A 285 -20.03 -19.81 4.64
N ASN A 286 -19.87 -20.95 3.93
CA ASN A 286 -18.68 -21.21 3.12
C ASN A 286 -18.93 -20.74 1.68
N LEU A 287 -18.03 -19.95 1.12
CA LEU A 287 -18.09 -19.55 -0.28
C LEU A 287 -17.79 -20.74 -1.21
N PRO A 288 -18.59 -20.98 -2.28
CA PRO A 288 -18.17 -21.82 -3.38
C PRO A 288 -16.95 -21.24 -4.10
N LEU A 289 -15.87 -22.03 -4.17
CA LEU A 289 -14.60 -21.65 -4.77
C LEU A 289 -14.36 -22.50 -6.03
N PHE A 290 -14.47 -21.93 -7.22
CA PHE A 290 -14.21 -22.64 -8.47
C PHE A 290 -12.78 -22.43 -8.91
N LEU A 291 -12.01 -23.51 -9.00
CA LEU A 291 -10.60 -23.48 -9.35
C LEU A 291 -10.39 -23.82 -10.82
N PHE A 292 -9.52 -23.05 -11.47
CA PHE A 292 -9.07 -23.23 -12.84
C PHE A 292 -7.55 -23.27 -12.86
N SER A 293 -6.98 -24.17 -13.66
CA SER A 293 -5.57 -24.18 -14.03
C SER A 293 -5.42 -23.46 -15.37
N GLU A 294 -4.53 -22.46 -15.44
CA GLU A 294 -4.35 -21.59 -16.60
C GLU A 294 -2.87 -21.54 -16.99
N TRP A 295 -2.58 -21.62 -18.29
CA TRP A 295 -1.21 -21.55 -18.81
C TRP A 295 -1.19 -21.00 -20.22
N TYR A 296 -0.11 -20.35 -20.61
CA TYR A 296 0.09 -19.93 -22.00
C TYR A 296 0.70 -21.11 -22.79
N ASP A 297 0.02 -21.55 -23.84
CA ASP A 297 0.46 -22.66 -24.67
C ASP A 297 1.30 -22.14 -25.84
N ILE A 298 2.59 -22.50 -25.87
CA ILE A 298 3.53 -22.02 -26.89
C ILE A 298 3.36 -22.71 -28.25
N ASP A 299 2.74 -23.90 -28.29
CA ASP A 299 2.50 -24.63 -29.53
C ASP A 299 1.24 -24.12 -30.21
N GLU A 300 0.21 -23.80 -29.42
CA GLU A 300 -1.06 -23.25 -29.92
C GLU A 300 -1.13 -21.71 -29.91
N LEU A 301 -0.16 -21.04 -29.29
CA LEU A 301 -0.05 -19.58 -29.19
C LEU A 301 -1.31 -18.93 -28.63
N GLN A 302 -1.79 -19.44 -27.49
CA GLN A 302 -2.97 -18.90 -26.81
C GLN A 302 -2.98 -19.25 -25.32
N LEU A 303 -3.65 -18.41 -24.53
CA LEU A 303 -3.94 -18.72 -23.12
C LEU A 303 -4.97 -19.85 -23.02
N LYS A 304 -4.60 -20.91 -22.30
CA LYS A 304 -5.46 -22.05 -21.97
C LYS A 304 -5.99 -21.94 -20.55
N SER A 305 -7.19 -22.48 -20.35
CA SER A 305 -7.83 -22.57 -19.04
C SER A 305 -8.57 -23.91 -18.95
N SER A 306 -8.31 -24.65 -17.87
CA SER A 306 -8.92 -25.94 -17.58
C SER A 306 -9.62 -25.90 -16.22
N ASN A 307 -10.85 -26.41 -16.16
CA ASN A 307 -11.59 -26.51 -14.90
C ASN A 307 -11.00 -27.62 -14.04
N VAL A 308 -10.64 -27.30 -12.80
CA VAL A 308 -10.19 -28.28 -11.80
C VAL A 308 -11.37 -28.80 -11.00
N GLY A 309 -12.19 -27.88 -10.47
CA GLY A 309 -13.39 -28.24 -9.72
C GLY A 309 -13.80 -27.19 -8.69
N MET A 310 -14.76 -27.56 -7.85
CA MET A 310 -15.30 -26.71 -6.79
C MET A 310 -14.77 -27.13 -5.41
N PHE A 311 -14.31 -26.16 -4.64
CA PHE A 311 -13.89 -26.27 -3.26
C PHE A 311 -14.79 -25.41 -2.37
N VAL A 312 -14.77 -25.68 -1.06
CA VAL A 312 -15.54 -24.92 -0.05
C VAL A 312 -14.66 -24.31 1.04
N LYS A 313 -13.33 -24.48 0.91
CA LYS A 313 -12.32 -23.95 1.84
C LYS A 313 -11.04 -23.62 1.07
N THR A 314 -10.46 -22.46 1.36
CA THR A 314 -9.20 -22.01 0.76
C THR A 314 -8.04 -22.96 1.02
N GLY A 315 -7.91 -23.49 2.25
CA GLY A 315 -6.84 -24.44 2.57
C GLY A 315 -6.91 -25.78 1.81
N ALA A 316 -8.07 -26.14 1.24
CA ALA A 316 -8.19 -27.30 0.36
C ALA A 316 -7.68 -27.01 -1.06
N VAL A 317 -7.87 -25.76 -1.53
CA VAL A 317 -7.32 -25.26 -2.80
C VAL A 317 -5.80 -25.22 -2.72
N GLU A 318 -5.25 -24.60 -1.67
CA GLU A 318 -3.79 -24.50 -1.45
C GLU A 318 -3.15 -25.90 -1.45
N LYS A 319 -3.72 -26.84 -0.69
CA LYS A 319 -3.24 -28.23 -0.65
C LYS A 319 -3.34 -28.94 -2.00
N TYR A 320 -4.38 -28.68 -2.79
CA TYR A 320 -4.49 -29.26 -4.13
C TYR A 320 -3.33 -28.79 -5.00
N ILE A 321 -3.13 -27.47 -5.07
CA ILE A 321 -2.09 -26.86 -5.87
C ILE A 321 -0.71 -27.34 -5.42
N GLU A 322 -0.44 -27.41 -4.11
CA GLU A 322 0.82 -27.94 -3.58
C GLU A 322 1.14 -29.36 -4.07
N ASN A 323 0.14 -30.22 -4.25
CA ASN A 323 0.39 -31.59 -4.75
C ASN A 323 0.65 -31.61 -6.26
N GLU A 324 -0.06 -30.81 -7.05
CA GLU A 324 0.16 -30.72 -8.50
C GLU A 324 1.51 -30.07 -8.82
N GLU A 325 1.87 -29.02 -8.09
CA GLU A 325 3.14 -28.30 -8.27
C GLU A 325 4.36 -29.07 -7.75
N ALA A 326 4.17 -30.13 -6.94
CA ALA A 326 5.27 -30.95 -6.46
C ALA A 326 6.04 -31.63 -7.61
N ASP A 327 5.37 -31.86 -8.75
CA ASP A 327 5.93 -32.47 -9.94
C ASP A 327 6.10 -31.43 -11.10
N ASN A 328 5.85 -30.13 -10.85
CA ASN A 328 5.97 -29.06 -11.85
C ASN A 328 7.33 -28.34 -11.77
N ASP A 329 8.26 -28.74 -12.63
CA ASP A 329 9.61 -28.16 -12.67
C ASP A 329 9.72 -26.88 -13.53
N THR A 330 8.69 -26.52 -14.31
CA THR A 330 8.79 -25.37 -15.26
C THR A 330 8.52 -24.03 -14.57
N GLY A 331 7.68 -24.04 -13.53
CA GLY A 331 7.14 -22.83 -12.91
C GLY A 331 6.25 -22.02 -13.87
N GLU A 332 5.76 -22.66 -14.93
CA GLU A 332 4.82 -22.10 -15.89
C GLU A 332 3.39 -22.50 -15.52
N GLY A 333 2.45 -21.62 -15.81
CA GLY A 333 1.05 -21.81 -15.45
C GLY A 333 0.73 -21.37 -14.02
N TYR A 334 -0.51 -20.98 -13.83
CA TYR A 334 -1.04 -20.45 -12.58
C TYR A 334 -2.45 -20.99 -12.33
N TYR A 335 -2.97 -20.72 -11.14
CA TYR A 335 -4.35 -21.07 -10.83
C TYR A 335 -5.17 -19.81 -10.62
N ARG A 336 -6.37 -19.79 -11.20
CA ARG A 336 -7.38 -18.78 -10.95
C ARG A 336 -8.52 -19.41 -10.16
N MET A 337 -8.92 -18.76 -9.07
CA MET A 337 -10.02 -19.19 -8.21
C MET A 337 -11.11 -18.12 -8.20
N GLU A 338 -12.30 -18.48 -8.66
CA GLU A 338 -13.49 -17.63 -8.52
C GLU A 338 -14.16 -17.91 -7.18
N ALA A 339 -14.37 -16.88 -6.37
CA ALA A 339 -15.08 -17.00 -5.10
C ALA A 339 -16.47 -16.37 -5.21
N TRP A 340 -17.50 -17.18 -5.01
CA TRP A 340 -18.90 -16.77 -5.15
C TRP A 340 -19.59 -16.64 -3.80
N ASP A 341 -20.40 -15.60 -3.62
CA ASP A 341 -21.31 -15.46 -2.49
C ASP A 341 -22.64 -16.16 -2.84
N ASP A 342 -22.86 -17.36 -2.31
CA ASP A 342 -24.07 -18.15 -2.56
C ASP A 342 -25.33 -17.56 -1.92
N CYS A 343 -25.16 -16.59 -1.03
CA CYS A 343 -26.26 -15.83 -0.43
C CYS A 343 -26.66 -14.59 -1.26
N ASP A 344 -25.85 -14.18 -2.25
CA ASP A 344 -26.17 -13.11 -3.20
C ASP A 344 -27.02 -13.61 -4.37
N VAL A 345 -28.25 -14.03 -4.07
CA VAL A 345 -29.19 -14.61 -5.06
C VAL A 345 -29.56 -13.67 -6.20
N ASP A 346 -29.47 -12.35 -5.96
CA ASP A 346 -29.82 -11.30 -6.91
C ASP A 346 -28.60 -10.77 -7.70
N TRP A 347 -27.40 -11.29 -7.41
CA TRP A 347 -26.14 -10.93 -8.07
C TRP A 347 -25.87 -9.42 -7.98
N GLU A 348 -26.06 -8.82 -6.80
CA GLU A 348 -25.92 -7.38 -6.57
C GLU A 348 -24.62 -7.01 -5.87
N LYS A 349 -23.91 -7.98 -5.31
CA LYS A 349 -22.63 -7.80 -4.62
C LYS A 349 -21.45 -8.07 -5.55
N PRO A 350 -20.28 -7.48 -5.25
CA PRO A 350 -19.05 -7.80 -5.97
C PRO A 350 -18.63 -9.25 -5.75
N ARG A 351 -17.96 -9.81 -6.77
CA ARG A 351 -17.25 -11.09 -6.73
C ARG A 351 -15.75 -10.84 -6.75
N TYR A 352 -14.96 -11.79 -6.31
CA TYR A 352 -13.51 -11.74 -6.41
C TYR A 352 -12.96 -12.95 -7.16
N ASP A 353 -12.03 -12.69 -8.06
CA ASP A 353 -11.16 -13.69 -8.67
C ASP A 353 -9.79 -13.59 -8.01
N TYR A 354 -9.20 -14.73 -7.69
CA TYR A 354 -7.95 -14.85 -6.94
C TYR A 354 -6.94 -15.64 -7.76
N TYR A 355 -5.67 -15.25 -7.73
CA TYR A 355 -4.64 -15.89 -8.55
C TYR A 355 -3.48 -16.39 -7.69
N PHE A 356 -3.07 -17.63 -7.96
CA PHE A 356 -2.04 -18.34 -7.21
C PHE A 356 -0.75 -18.47 -8.03
N ASN A 357 0.39 -18.31 -7.37
CA ASN A 357 1.71 -18.63 -7.90
C ASN A 357 2.37 -19.67 -6.99
N GLY A 358 2.73 -20.85 -7.52
CA GLY A 358 3.36 -21.92 -6.75
C GLY A 358 2.60 -22.27 -5.46
N GLY A 359 1.29 -22.47 -5.55
CA GLY A 359 0.42 -22.79 -4.41
C GLY A 359 0.07 -21.62 -3.49
N LYS A 360 0.63 -20.43 -3.70
CA LYS A 360 0.43 -19.27 -2.82
C LYS A 360 -0.48 -18.23 -3.44
N LEU A 361 -1.42 -17.72 -2.65
CA LEU A 361 -2.34 -16.68 -3.07
C LEU A 361 -1.62 -15.31 -3.19
N CYS A 362 -1.44 -14.84 -4.41
CA CYS A 362 -0.63 -13.67 -4.72
C CYS A 362 -1.45 -12.49 -5.24
N TRP A 363 -2.47 -12.70 -6.08
CA TRP A 363 -3.21 -11.59 -6.69
C TRP A 363 -4.71 -11.75 -6.51
N PHE A 364 -5.45 -10.66 -6.71
CA PHE A 364 -6.90 -10.71 -6.80
C PHE A 364 -7.43 -9.62 -7.72
N GLU A 365 -8.63 -9.85 -8.24
CA GLU A 365 -9.40 -8.91 -9.04
C GLU A 365 -10.81 -8.79 -8.46
N LYS A 366 -11.27 -7.55 -8.27
CA LYS A 366 -12.63 -7.28 -7.80
C LYS A 366 -13.52 -7.02 -9.00
N LEU A 367 -14.61 -7.78 -9.09
CA LEU A 367 -15.56 -7.71 -10.19
C LEU A 367 -16.90 -7.19 -9.68
N ARG A 368 -17.46 -6.20 -10.38
CA ARG A 368 -18.78 -5.63 -10.07
C ARG A 368 -19.86 -6.22 -10.98
N PRO A 369 -21.05 -6.51 -10.43
CA PRO A 369 -22.18 -6.95 -11.23
C PRO A 369 -22.71 -5.81 -12.10
N LYS A 370 -22.96 -6.12 -13.37
CA LYS A 370 -23.59 -5.25 -14.37
C LYS A 370 -24.77 -5.96 -15.00
N LYS A 371 -25.98 -5.56 -14.61
CA LYS A 371 -27.23 -6.06 -15.20
C LYS A 371 -27.31 -5.64 -16.67
N GLN A 372 -27.55 -6.60 -17.55
CA GLN A 372 -27.72 -6.43 -18.98
C GLN A 372 -29.20 -6.25 -19.32
N GLU A 373 -29.50 -5.69 -20.50
CA GLU A 373 -30.88 -5.47 -20.96
C GLU A 373 -31.68 -6.78 -21.07
N HIS A 374 -31.01 -7.89 -21.37
CA HIS A 374 -31.61 -9.23 -21.46
C HIS A 374 -31.79 -9.93 -20.10
N GLY A 375 -31.53 -9.24 -18.98
CA GLY A 375 -31.79 -9.73 -17.63
C GLY A 375 -30.66 -10.51 -16.96
N ASN A 376 -29.56 -10.85 -17.66
CA ASN A 376 -28.41 -11.47 -17.01
C ASN A 376 -27.55 -10.42 -16.31
N THR A 377 -26.78 -10.86 -15.33
CA THR A 377 -25.73 -10.06 -14.70
C THR A 377 -24.37 -10.52 -15.19
N TYR A 378 -23.56 -9.60 -15.71
CA TYR A 378 -22.15 -9.86 -16.04
C TYR A 378 -21.25 -9.22 -14.99
N TYR A 379 -20.23 -9.96 -14.58
CA TYR A 379 -19.22 -9.47 -13.65
C TYR A 379 -18.11 -8.80 -14.45
N MET A 380 -17.99 -7.48 -14.31
CA MET A 380 -17.00 -6.66 -15.01
C MET A 380 -15.91 -6.26 -14.02
N SER A 381 -14.67 -6.20 -14.48
CA SER A 381 -13.55 -5.69 -13.70
C SER A 381 -13.88 -4.30 -13.13
N GLU A 382 -13.86 -4.15 -11.81
CA GLU A 382 -13.95 -2.85 -11.16
C GLU A 382 -12.59 -2.16 -11.22
N ASN A 383 -11.58 -2.87 -10.73
CA ASN A 383 -10.20 -2.45 -10.77
C ASN A 383 -9.30 -3.70 -10.78
N ARG A 384 -8.14 -3.55 -11.42
CA ARG A 384 -7.11 -4.59 -11.52
C ARG A 384 -5.84 -4.18 -10.78
N GLU A 385 -6.00 -3.42 -9.71
CA GLU A 385 -4.89 -2.79 -8.98
C GLU A 385 -3.97 -3.82 -8.33
N PHE A 386 -4.52 -5.01 -8.03
CA PHE A 386 -3.82 -6.18 -7.49
C PHE A 386 -3.68 -7.33 -8.48
N ALA A 387 -3.91 -7.10 -9.78
CA ALA A 387 -3.81 -8.12 -10.83
C ALA A 387 -2.98 -7.60 -12.02
N ALA A 388 -3.53 -6.73 -12.87
CA ALA A 388 -2.80 -6.09 -13.98
C ALA A 388 -3.37 -4.71 -14.36
N GLY A 389 -2.52 -3.68 -14.43
CA GLY A 389 -2.90 -2.37 -14.98
C GLY A 389 -2.89 -2.32 -16.52
N SER A 390 -3.36 -1.21 -17.11
CA SER A 390 -3.17 -0.90 -18.54
C SER A 390 -1.69 -0.63 -18.89
N LEU A 391 -0.93 -0.14 -17.91
CA LEU A 391 0.53 -0.18 -17.83
C LEU A 391 0.86 -0.74 -16.44
N ASP A 392 1.68 -1.80 -16.38
CA ASP A 392 1.91 -2.49 -15.11
C ASP A 392 2.92 -1.74 -14.22
N LEU A 393 4.09 -1.40 -14.77
CA LEU A 393 5.10 -0.57 -14.11
C LEU A 393 5.81 0.30 -15.14
N ASP A 394 6.08 1.56 -14.79
CA ASP A 394 6.71 2.55 -15.66
C ASP A 394 7.81 3.30 -14.90
N PHE A 395 9.04 2.77 -14.97
CA PHE A 395 10.25 3.44 -14.50
C PHE A 395 11.44 3.07 -15.37
N ARG A 396 12.51 3.85 -15.23
CA ARG A 396 13.75 3.70 -16.00
C ARG A 396 14.52 2.44 -15.59
N THR A 397 15.35 1.95 -16.50
CA THR A 397 16.18 0.76 -16.34
C THR A 397 17.67 1.08 -16.56
N PRO A 398 18.61 0.31 -15.99
CA PRO A 398 20.05 0.53 -16.15
C PRO A 398 20.62 0.07 -17.50
N TYR A 399 19.82 -0.66 -18.28
CA TYR A 399 20.29 -1.37 -19.47
C TYR A 399 20.48 -0.42 -20.66
N LYS A 400 21.42 -0.79 -21.53
CA LYS A 400 21.87 -0.02 -22.68
C LYS A 400 21.63 -0.78 -23.99
N PRO A 401 21.65 -0.09 -25.15
CA PRO A 401 21.58 -0.75 -26.45
C PRO A 401 22.56 -1.92 -26.57
N GLY A 402 22.08 -3.07 -27.01
CA GLY A 402 22.85 -4.31 -27.15
C GLY A 402 22.92 -5.17 -25.89
N ASP A 403 22.49 -4.69 -24.71
CA ASP A 403 22.41 -5.56 -23.53
C ASP A 403 21.38 -6.68 -23.77
N ILE A 404 21.74 -7.92 -23.46
CA ILE A 404 20.83 -9.07 -23.50
C ILE A 404 20.28 -9.29 -22.10
N VAL A 405 18.95 -9.30 -21.99
CA VAL A 405 18.20 -9.36 -20.74
C VAL A 405 17.25 -10.55 -20.71
N LEU A 406 17.04 -11.09 -19.52
CA LEU A 406 16.02 -12.10 -19.25
C LEU A 406 14.67 -11.41 -19.05
N ILE A 407 13.69 -11.84 -19.84
CA ILE A 407 12.28 -11.50 -19.68
C ILE A 407 11.60 -12.66 -18.96
N ASP A 408 11.24 -12.46 -17.69
CA ASP A 408 10.57 -13.47 -16.86
C ASP A 408 9.25 -12.91 -16.30
N CYS A 409 8.17 -13.29 -16.97
CA CYS A 409 6.80 -12.96 -16.59
C CYS A 409 6.06 -14.14 -15.94
N ARG A 410 6.78 -15.18 -15.49
CA ARG A 410 6.15 -16.35 -14.85
C ARG A 410 5.32 -15.92 -13.63
N PRO A 411 4.16 -16.56 -13.39
CA PRO A 411 3.66 -17.75 -14.10
C PRO A 411 2.86 -17.47 -15.39
N PHE A 412 2.74 -16.20 -15.81
CA PHE A 412 1.82 -15.81 -16.88
C PHE A 412 2.34 -16.05 -18.29
N GLY A 413 3.62 -16.35 -18.44
CA GLY A 413 4.20 -16.79 -19.71
C GLY A 413 5.60 -17.33 -19.51
N PRO A 414 6.11 -18.10 -20.50
CA PRO A 414 7.44 -18.69 -20.44
C PRO A 414 8.52 -17.59 -20.46
N PRO A 415 9.65 -17.80 -19.77
CA PRO A 415 10.78 -16.88 -19.83
C PRO A 415 11.48 -16.95 -21.18
N PHE A 416 12.08 -15.83 -21.61
CA PHE A 416 12.88 -15.77 -22.83
C PHE A 416 13.92 -14.65 -22.76
N HIS A 417 14.89 -14.67 -23.66
CA HIS A 417 15.92 -13.63 -23.77
C HIS A 417 15.55 -12.59 -24.83
N ALA A 418 15.84 -11.34 -24.54
CA ALA A 418 15.63 -10.21 -25.43
C ALA A 418 16.85 -9.30 -25.43
N MET A 419 17.08 -8.58 -26.52
CA MET A 419 18.10 -7.53 -26.57
C MET A 419 17.43 -6.17 -26.40
N ILE A 420 17.98 -5.33 -25.51
CA ILE A 420 17.63 -3.91 -25.46
C ILE A 420 18.09 -3.25 -26.76
N LEU A 421 17.15 -2.70 -27.53
CA LEU A 421 17.49 -1.96 -28.73
C LEU A 421 17.79 -0.50 -28.40
N GLU A 422 16.81 0.22 -27.89
CA GLU A 422 16.92 1.65 -27.53
C GLU A 422 16.66 1.86 -26.06
N ALA A 423 17.49 2.67 -25.41
CA ALA A 423 17.38 2.98 -23.99
C ALA A 423 17.27 4.49 -23.71
N ARG A 424 17.05 5.31 -24.75
CA ARG A 424 16.77 6.74 -24.64
C ARG A 424 15.41 7.03 -24.01
N ASP A 425 15.24 8.26 -23.52
CA ASP A 425 13.95 8.87 -23.18
C ASP A 425 12.99 7.98 -22.36
N GLN A 426 13.52 7.13 -21.46
CA GLN A 426 12.75 6.16 -20.67
C GLN A 426 11.76 6.76 -19.65
N PHE A 427 11.53 8.07 -19.68
CA PHE A 427 10.36 8.71 -19.06
C PHE A 427 9.08 8.48 -19.89
N ASP A 428 9.21 8.10 -21.15
CA ASP A 428 8.15 7.60 -22.00
C ASP A 428 7.99 6.08 -21.79
N CYS A 429 6.75 5.63 -21.66
CA CYS A 429 6.42 4.20 -21.54
C CYS A 429 6.82 3.40 -22.80
N CYS A 430 7.00 4.08 -23.94
CA CYS A 430 7.45 3.47 -25.19
C CYS A 430 8.94 3.06 -25.17
N PHE A 431 9.70 3.43 -24.13
CA PHE A 431 11.11 3.06 -23.98
C PHE A 431 11.38 2.38 -22.62
N PRO A 432 12.33 1.44 -22.52
CA PRO A 432 13.21 0.97 -23.60
C PRO A 432 12.47 0.03 -24.57
N ASN A 433 12.93 0.00 -25.82
CA ASN A 433 12.48 -0.97 -26.81
C ASN A 433 13.33 -2.23 -26.73
N ILE A 434 12.70 -3.39 -26.93
CA ILE A 434 13.38 -4.68 -27.00
C ILE A 434 13.16 -5.34 -28.36
N VAL A 435 14.17 -6.08 -28.80
CA VAL A 435 14.09 -7.00 -29.95
C VAL A 435 14.20 -8.43 -29.42
N PHE A 436 13.27 -9.28 -29.81
CA PHE A 436 13.19 -10.65 -29.34
C PHE A 436 12.49 -11.55 -30.36
N ARG A 437 12.62 -12.85 -30.17
CA ARG A 437 11.88 -13.87 -30.92
C ARG A 437 10.71 -14.35 -30.07
N TYR A 438 9.51 -14.39 -30.64
CA TYR A 438 8.34 -14.89 -29.91
C TYR A 438 8.56 -16.34 -29.48
N PRO A 439 8.34 -16.69 -28.19
CA PRO A 439 8.43 -18.07 -27.71
C PRO A 439 7.55 -19.02 -28.54
N GLY A 440 8.07 -20.19 -28.89
CA GLY A 440 7.37 -21.18 -29.73
C GLY A 440 7.36 -20.89 -31.24
N THR A 441 8.01 -19.81 -31.70
CA THR A 441 7.99 -19.41 -33.12
C THR A 441 9.37 -19.07 -33.67
N ASN A 442 9.45 -18.86 -34.99
CA ASN A 442 10.62 -18.29 -35.67
C ASN A 442 10.47 -16.79 -36.00
N GLU A 443 9.44 -16.15 -35.44
CA GLU A 443 9.08 -14.77 -35.73
C GLU A 443 9.73 -13.80 -34.72
N TRP A 444 10.18 -12.67 -35.23
CA TRP A 444 10.85 -11.63 -34.46
C TRP A 444 9.98 -10.39 -34.32
N SER A 445 10.04 -9.77 -33.15
CA SER A 445 9.28 -8.58 -32.83
C SER A 445 10.16 -7.52 -32.18
N LEU A 446 9.73 -6.27 -32.35
CA LEU A 446 10.24 -5.10 -31.67
C LEU A 446 9.07 -4.49 -30.91
N THR A 447 9.23 -4.29 -29.60
CA THR A 447 8.17 -3.68 -28.78
C THR A 447 8.74 -2.88 -27.61
N PRO A 448 8.01 -1.87 -27.11
CA PRO A 448 8.28 -1.29 -25.80
C PRO A 448 8.20 -2.33 -24.68
N LEU A 449 9.27 -2.46 -23.91
CA LEU A 449 9.37 -3.42 -22.81
C LEU A 449 8.23 -3.29 -21.79
N LYS A 450 7.83 -2.06 -21.50
CA LYS A 450 6.84 -1.73 -20.46
C LYS A 450 5.39 -2.03 -20.87
N HIS A 451 5.12 -2.16 -22.18
CA HIS A 451 3.77 -2.42 -22.70
C HIS A 451 3.38 -3.90 -22.60
N ARG A 452 4.35 -4.79 -22.41
CA ARG A 452 4.15 -6.24 -22.21
C ARG A 452 3.53 -6.98 -23.41
N TRP A 453 3.67 -6.47 -24.64
CA TRP A 453 3.33 -7.20 -25.87
C TRP A 453 4.37 -8.28 -26.18
N LEU A 454 4.47 -9.30 -25.32
CA LEU A 454 5.60 -10.22 -25.25
C LEU A 454 5.30 -11.61 -25.83
N TYR A 455 4.03 -11.94 -26.01
CA TYR A 455 3.61 -13.25 -26.49
C TYR A 455 2.58 -13.08 -27.62
N LYS A 456 2.49 -14.10 -28.49
CA LYS A 456 1.57 -14.10 -29.61
C LYS A 456 0.21 -14.64 -29.16
N ASP A 457 -0.88 -14.17 -29.75
CA ASP A 457 -2.19 -14.79 -29.55
C ASP A 457 -2.83 -15.08 -30.90
N ILE A 458 -3.31 -16.32 -31.11
CA ILE A 458 -3.88 -16.70 -32.41
C ILE A 458 -5.21 -15.96 -32.71
N GLY A 459 -5.95 -15.55 -31.69
CA GLY A 459 -7.22 -14.82 -31.83
C GLY A 459 -7.06 -13.31 -31.81
N TRP A 460 -6.18 -12.80 -30.95
CA TRP A 460 -6.02 -11.37 -30.63
C TRP A 460 -4.69 -10.78 -31.08
N HIS A 461 -3.87 -11.54 -31.82
CA HIS A 461 -2.50 -11.24 -32.26
C HIS A 461 -1.45 -11.16 -31.15
N THR A 462 -1.81 -10.62 -29.98
CA THR A 462 -0.88 -10.43 -28.85
C THR A 462 -1.51 -10.86 -27.54
N TYR A 463 -0.73 -11.58 -26.73
CA TYR A 463 -1.05 -11.88 -25.34
C TYR A 463 -0.16 -11.07 -24.40
N GLU A 464 -0.79 -10.35 -23.47
CA GLU A 464 -0.12 -9.55 -22.44
C GLU A 464 -0.12 -10.32 -21.10
N PRO A 465 1.07 -10.67 -20.56
CA PRO A 465 1.15 -11.31 -19.26
C PRO A 465 0.69 -10.36 -18.15
N MET A 466 0.11 -10.94 -17.11
CA MET A 466 -0.36 -10.17 -15.96
C MET A 466 0.80 -9.47 -15.22
N LEU A 467 1.96 -10.13 -15.12
CA LEU A 467 3.16 -9.62 -14.43
C LEU A 467 4.09 -8.83 -15.36
N SER A 468 4.50 -7.64 -14.91
CA SER A 468 5.51 -6.81 -15.58
C SER A 468 6.85 -7.54 -15.67
N PRO A 469 7.53 -7.48 -16.82
CA PRO A 469 8.90 -7.99 -16.92
C PRO A 469 9.86 -7.23 -16.00
N LEU A 470 9.54 -5.99 -15.60
CA LEU A 470 10.41 -5.17 -14.76
C LEU A 470 10.65 -5.72 -13.36
N TYR A 471 9.75 -6.58 -12.85
CA TYR A 471 9.96 -7.22 -11.56
C TYR A 471 11.19 -8.12 -11.55
N ARG A 472 11.51 -8.79 -12.66
CA ARG A 472 12.61 -9.79 -12.70
C ARG A 472 13.66 -9.50 -13.76
N LEU A 473 13.58 -8.32 -14.37
CA LEU A 473 14.48 -7.89 -15.43
C LEU A 473 15.92 -7.86 -14.92
N ARG A 474 16.81 -8.54 -15.64
CA ARG A 474 18.25 -8.60 -15.38
C ARG A 474 19.02 -8.95 -16.65
N LYS A 475 20.31 -8.65 -16.68
CA LYS A 475 21.19 -9.20 -17.72
C LYS A 475 21.24 -10.73 -17.62
N VAL A 476 21.35 -11.37 -18.78
CA VAL A 476 21.57 -12.81 -18.88
C VAL A 476 23.03 -13.10 -18.52
N ASN A 477 23.28 -14.11 -17.69
CA ASN A 477 24.63 -14.54 -17.37
C ASN A 477 25.20 -15.42 -18.51
N ASP A 478 26.53 -15.45 -18.65
CA ASP A 478 27.19 -16.22 -19.72
C ASP A 478 26.84 -17.72 -19.70
N ASP A 479 26.56 -18.29 -18.53
CA ASP A 479 26.19 -19.70 -18.35
C ASP A 479 24.71 -20.00 -18.64
N GLU A 480 23.88 -18.97 -18.80
CA GLU A 480 22.46 -19.08 -19.15
C GLU A 480 22.22 -18.92 -20.65
N MET A 481 23.23 -18.50 -21.41
CA MET A 481 23.14 -18.31 -22.86
C MET A 481 22.89 -19.64 -23.57
N THR A 482 21.93 -19.62 -24.48
CA THR A 482 21.51 -20.74 -25.32
C THR A 482 22.04 -20.60 -26.74
N GLU A 483 21.93 -21.65 -27.57
CA GLU A 483 22.28 -21.57 -29.00
C GLU A 483 21.43 -20.52 -29.74
N GLU A 484 20.24 -20.22 -29.24
CA GLU A 484 19.31 -19.26 -29.84
C GLU A 484 19.74 -17.80 -29.58
N ASP A 485 20.49 -17.58 -28.49
CA ASP A 485 21.07 -16.28 -28.14
C ASP A 485 22.23 -15.87 -29.05
N ALA A 486 22.79 -16.79 -29.83
CA ALA A 486 23.80 -16.47 -30.84
C ALA A 486 23.30 -15.39 -31.82
N LYS A 487 22.00 -15.41 -32.14
CA LYS A 487 21.36 -14.39 -32.98
C LYS A 487 21.29 -13.04 -32.26
N LEU A 488 20.89 -13.01 -30.99
CA LEU A 488 20.86 -11.78 -30.20
C LEU A 488 22.27 -11.18 -30.01
N LEU A 489 23.28 -12.03 -29.84
CA LEU A 489 24.69 -11.63 -29.77
C LEU A 489 25.18 -11.01 -31.08
N GLU A 490 24.78 -11.56 -32.23
CA GLU A 490 25.07 -10.97 -33.55
C GLU A 490 24.46 -9.56 -33.67
N LEU A 491 23.18 -9.41 -33.33
CA LEU A 491 22.50 -8.11 -33.34
C LEU A 491 23.18 -7.12 -32.36
N SER A 492 23.53 -7.58 -31.16
CA SER A 492 24.20 -6.78 -30.13
C SER A 492 25.56 -6.29 -30.63
N SER A 493 26.34 -7.14 -31.31
CA SER A 493 27.61 -6.76 -31.91
C SER A 493 27.45 -5.71 -33.02
N ILE A 494 26.38 -5.75 -33.81
CA ILE A 494 26.12 -4.76 -34.87
C ILE A 494 25.79 -3.38 -34.26
N ILE A 495 24.96 -3.36 -33.22
CA ILE A 495 24.58 -2.14 -32.50
C ILE A 495 25.76 -1.56 -31.72
N SER A 496 26.57 -2.42 -31.08
CA SER A 496 27.77 -2.05 -30.34
C SER A 496 27.54 -0.89 -29.34
N GLY A 497 26.38 -0.86 -28.68
CA GLY A 497 26.02 0.18 -27.71
C GLY A 497 25.56 1.52 -28.30
N SER A 498 25.37 1.64 -29.62
CA SER A 498 25.02 2.91 -30.27
C SER A 498 23.50 3.16 -30.33
N GLU A 499 23.03 4.18 -29.60
CA GLU A 499 21.66 4.70 -29.71
C GLU A 499 21.32 5.20 -31.12
N GLU A 500 22.29 5.73 -31.87
CA GLU A 500 22.06 6.18 -33.25
C GLU A 500 21.76 4.99 -34.19
N LYS A 501 22.51 3.90 -34.04
CA LYS A 501 22.26 2.67 -34.79
C LYS A 501 20.92 2.06 -34.39
N ALA A 502 20.64 2.02 -33.08
CA ALA A 502 19.38 1.52 -32.55
C ALA A 502 18.17 2.28 -33.08
N CYS A 503 18.20 3.62 -33.06
CA CYS A 503 17.16 4.47 -33.63
C CYS A 503 16.93 4.18 -35.11
N LYS A 504 18.00 3.99 -35.89
CA LYS A 504 17.88 3.67 -37.32
C LYS A 504 17.29 2.28 -37.56
N VAL A 505 17.61 1.29 -36.71
CA VAL A 505 16.93 -0.02 -36.76
C VAL A 505 15.44 0.16 -36.48
N TRP A 506 15.07 0.89 -35.43
CA TRP A 506 13.68 1.16 -35.09
C TRP A 506 12.91 1.84 -36.22
N GLU A 507 13.47 2.89 -36.83
CA GLU A 507 12.87 3.61 -37.97
C GLU A 507 12.65 2.74 -39.21
N ASN A 508 13.40 1.64 -39.35
CA ASN A 508 13.33 0.74 -40.50
C ASN A 508 12.66 -0.60 -40.14
N TRP A 509 12.18 -0.78 -38.91
CA TRP A 509 11.50 -2.00 -38.47
C TRP A 509 10.05 -2.02 -38.96
N HIS A 510 9.83 -2.47 -40.19
CA HIS A 510 8.51 -2.53 -40.80
C HIS A 510 8.31 -3.82 -41.59
N SER A 511 7.22 -4.53 -41.31
CA SER A 511 6.81 -5.71 -42.09
C SER A 511 6.04 -5.29 -43.35
N PRO A 512 6.22 -5.96 -44.51
CA PRO A 512 5.36 -5.75 -45.68
C PRO A 512 3.87 -6.01 -45.42
N ALA A 513 3.55 -6.79 -44.38
CA ALA A 513 2.19 -7.08 -43.94
C ALA A 513 1.62 -6.02 -42.98
N GLY A 514 2.46 -5.09 -42.47
CA GLY A 514 2.07 -4.00 -41.57
C GLY A 514 1.83 -4.41 -40.12
N ASP A 515 2.26 -5.61 -39.72
CA ASP A 515 2.16 -6.16 -38.36
C ASP A 515 3.46 -6.02 -37.54
N ASP A 516 4.51 -5.45 -38.14
CA ASP A 516 5.84 -5.24 -37.55
C ASP A 516 6.48 -6.53 -36.97
N ILE A 517 6.08 -7.68 -37.51
CA ILE A 517 6.66 -9.00 -37.25
C ILE A 517 7.56 -9.39 -38.43
N LEU A 518 8.80 -9.79 -38.14
CA LEU A 518 9.82 -10.08 -39.15
C LEU A 518 10.31 -11.53 -39.08
N SER A 519 10.66 -12.10 -40.23
CA SER A 519 11.52 -13.29 -40.33
C SER A 519 12.97 -12.93 -40.00
N TRP A 520 13.79 -13.92 -39.67
CA TRP A 520 15.21 -13.69 -39.34
C TRP A 520 15.98 -13.01 -40.48
N GLU A 521 15.70 -13.38 -41.73
CA GLU A 521 16.32 -12.77 -42.91
C GLU A 521 15.99 -11.28 -43.00
N GLN A 522 14.73 -10.90 -42.73
CA GLN A 522 14.31 -9.50 -42.72
C GLN A 522 14.94 -8.72 -41.56
N VAL A 523 15.09 -9.34 -40.39
CA VAL A 523 15.81 -8.71 -39.26
C VAL A 523 17.25 -8.38 -39.67
N LEU A 524 17.96 -9.31 -40.31
CA LEU A 524 19.31 -9.08 -40.81
C LEU A 524 19.37 -7.97 -41.86
N GLU A 525 18.38 -7.89 -42.76
CA GLU A 525 18.29 -6.79 -43.74
C GLU A 525 18.19 -5.42 -43.05
N VAL A 526 17.37 -5.30 -42.01
CA VAL A 526 17.23 -4.06 -41.22
C VAL A 526 18.54 -3.71 -40.51
N PHE A 527 19.19 -4.67 -39.87
CA PHE A 527 20.45 -4.45 -39.14
C PHE A 527 21.66 -4.20 -40.07
N ALA A 528 21.63 -4.71 -41.29
CA ALA A 528 22.66 -4.43 -42.30
C ALA A 528 22.73 -2.92 -42.65
N LEU A 529 21.60 -2.21 -42.58
CA LEU A 529 21.53 -0.76 -42.84
C LEU A 529 22.40 0.07 -41.87
N VAL A 530 22.71 -0.47 -40.69
CA VAL A 530 23.46 0.23 -39.64
C VAL A 530 24.87 -0.30 -39.41
N THR A 531 25.28 -1.31 -40.17
CA THR A 531 26.62 -1.93 -40.04
C THR A 531 27.73 -0.98 -40.52
N SER A 532 27.45 -0.07 -41.45
CA SER A 532 28.42 0.88 -42.01
C SER A 532 28.47 2.24 -41.29
N LEU A 533 27.62 2.44 -40.28
CA LEU A 533 27.61 3.62 -39.41
C LEU A 533 28.53 3.40 -38.21
#